data_AF-A0A945S7S3-F1
#
_entry.id   AF-A0A945S7S3-F1
#
_cell.length_a   1.000
_cell.length_b   1.000
_cell.length_c   1.000
_cell.angle_alpha   90.00
_cell.angle_beta   90.00
_cell.angle_gamma   90.00
#
_symmetry.space_group_name_H-M   'P 1'
#
loop_
_entity.id
_entity.type
_entity.pdbx_description
1 polymer ?
#
loop_
_entity_poly.entity_id
_entity_poly.type
_entity_poly.pdbx_seq_one_letter_code
_entity_poly.pdbx_strand_id
1 'polypeptide(L)'
;MAEKKKSNLLKNLVFLVILIGAGVFLFMQYQKRQLIMRENAATELFNQGNNDGALAAYKQIHGRLSGDDRARLGGKIALCYTTKAEDPGLSVKEQVVLYKQALEYDKSCVTDPRLLKLIEGTE
;
A
#
# COMPACT_ATOMS: atom_id res chain seq x y z
N MET A 1 3.33 57.13 -11.00
CA MET A 1 2.25 56.11 -10.98
C MET A 1 2.72 54.69 -11.34
N ALA A 2 3.83 54.50 -12.06
CA ALA A 2 4.33 53.17 -12.47
C ALA A 2 4.82 52.28 -11.30
N GLU A 3 5.46 52.85 -10.27
CA GLU A 3 5.96 52.09 -9.10
C GLU A 3 4.84 51.46 -8.26
N LYS A 4 3.75 52.19 -7.98
CA LYS A 4 2.59 51.66 -7.24
C LYS A 4 1.95 50.47 -7.98
N LYS A 5 1.91 50.51 -9.32
CA LYS A 5 1.35 49.43 -10.14
C LYS A 5 2.22 48.16 -10.11
N LYS A 6 3.55 48.32 -10.16
CA LYS A 6 4.52 47.22 -9.97
C LYS A 6 4.44 46.58 -8.58
N SER A 7 4.30 47.38 -7.53
CA SER A 7 4.16 46.89 -6.14
C SER A 7 2.90 46.06 -5.95
N ASN A 8 1.76 46.49 -6.51
CA ASN A 8 0.52 45.74 -6.43
C ASN A 8 0.55 44.45 -7.27
N LEU A 9 1.20 44.48 -8.44
CA LEU A 9 1.42 43.27 -9.24
C LEU A 9 2.30 42.24 -8.51
N LEU A 10 3.37 42.69 -7.84
CA LEU A 10 4.24 41.79 -7.07
C LEU A 10 3.50 41.17 -5.88
N LYS A 11 2.71 41.95 -5.14
CA LYS A 11 1.88 41.44 -4.03
C LYS A 11 0.87 40.40 -4.51
N ASN A 12 0.19 40.68 -5.63
CA ASN A 12 -0.76 39.73 -6.20
C ASN A 12 -0.07 38.44 -6.68
N LEU A 13 1.13 38.55 -7.25
CA LEU A 13 1.94 37.40 -7.66
C LEU A 13 2.34 36.53 -6.46
N VAL A 14 2.82 37.15 -5.39
CA VAL A 14 3.18 36.43 -4.14
C VAL A 14 1.95 35.75 -3.53
N PHE A 15 0.81 36.45 -3.50
CA PHE A 15 -0.44 35.88 -3.00
C PHE A 15 -0.89 34.68 -3.83
N LEU A 16 -0.73 34.75 -5.16
CA LEU A 16 -1.05 33.65 -6.06
C LEU A 16 -0.16 32.42 -5.81
N VAL A 17 1.14 32.61 -5.60
CA VAL A 17 2.08 31.52 -5.29
C VAL A 17 1.72 30.86 -3.95
N ILE A 18 1.37 31.66 -2.94
CA ILE A 18 0.92 31.14 -1.63
C ILE A 18 -0.36 30.32 -1.80
N LEU A 19 -1.34 30.80 -2.58
CA LEU A 19 -2.59 30.08 -2.83
C LEU A 19 -2.36 28.76 -3.57
N ILE A 20 -1.48 28.76 -4.58
CA ILE A 20 -1.12 27.53 -5.31
C ILE A 20 -0.40 26.55 -4.37
N GLY A 21 0.55 27.02 -3.56
CA GLY A 21 1.25 26.19 -2.58
C GLY A 21 0.30 25.56 -1.55
N ALA A 22 -0.63 26.35 -1.02
CA ALA A 22 -1.66 25.85 -0.10
C ALA A 22 -2.58 24.82 -0.79
N GLY A 23 -2.97 25.05 -2.04
CA GLY A 23 -3.77 24.12 -2.83
C GLY A 23 -3.08 22.77 -3.03
N VAL A 24 -1.80 22.77 -3.43
CA VAL A 24 -1.00 21.54 -3.59
C VAL A 24 -0.83 20.82 -2.25
N PHE A 25 -0.58 21.56 -1.17
CA PHE A 25 -0.43 20.97 0.16
C PHE A 25 -1.71 20.28 0.64
N LEU A 26 -2.87 20.93 0.48
CA LEU A 26 -4.17 20.34 0.82
C LEU A 26 -4.46 19.11 -0.07
N PHE A 27 -4.12 19.17 -1.35
CA PHE A 27 -4.28 18.04 -2.26
C PHE A 27 -3.44 16.83 -1.85
N MET A 28 -2.17 17.03 -1.47
CA MET A 28 -1.32 15.95 -0.94
C MET A 28 -1.88 15.35 0.36
N GLN A 29 -2.37 16.20 1.28
CA GLN A 29 -3.00 15.73 2.53
C GLN A 29 -4.28 14.93 2.26
N TYR A 30 -5.08 15.35 1.27
CA TYR A 30 -6.28 14.64 0.88
C TYR A 30 -5.96 13.25 0.33
N GLN A 31 -4.94 13.13 -0.54
CA GLN A 31 -4.49 11.82 -1.04
C GLN A 31 -4.04 10.88 0.08
N LYS A 32 -3.27 11.39 1.05
CA LYS A 32 -2.84 10.59 2.22
C LYS A 32 -4.03 10.09 3.04
N ARG A 33 -5.02 10.93 3.29
CA ARG A 33 -6.23 10.52 4.02
C ARG A 33 -7.02 9.45 3.28
N GLN A 34 -7.19 9.59 1.96
CA GLN A 34 -7.86 8.58 1.14
C GLN A 34 -7.12 7.24 1.18
N LEU A 35 -5.79 7.26 1.17
CA LEU A 35 -4.98 6.05 1.28
C LEU A 35 -5.21 5.34 2.62
N ILE A 36 -5.10 6.08 3.73
CA ILE A 36 -5.30 5.54 5.08
C ILE A 36 -6.71 4.95 5.23
N MET A 37 -7.74 5.64 4.73
CA MET A 37 -9.12 5.14 4.79
C MET A 37 -9.28 3.81 4.04
N ARG A 38 -8.72 3.69 2.82
CA ARG A 38 -8.80 2.45 2.03
C ARG A 38 -8.01 1.32 2.67
N GLU A 39 -6.84 1.64 3.21
CA GLU A 39 -6.01 0.66 3.91
C GLU A 39 -6.69 0.16 5.20
N ASN A 40 -7.33 1.05 5.95
CA ASN A 40 -8.09 0.68 7.14
C ASN A 40 -9.30 -0.18 6.78
N ALA A 41 -10.01 0.14 5.70
CA ALA A 41 -11.10 -0.70 5.21
C ALA A 41 -10.63 -2.10 4.80
N ALA A 42 -9.46 -2.21 4.16
CA ALA A 42 -8.84 -3.50 3.83
C ALA A 42 -8.40 -4.26 5.09
N THR A 43 -7.88 -3.55 6.09
CA THR A 43 -7.48 -4.12 7.39
C THR A 43 -8.69 -4.65 8.15
N GLU A 44 -9.82 -3.93 8.09
CA GLU A 44 -11.07 -4.36 8.71
C GLU A 44 -11.61 -5.64 8.05
N LEU A 45 -11.57 -5.75 6.72
CA LEU A 45 -11.92 -6.99 6.01
C LEU A 45 -11.04 -8.17 6.44
N PHE A 46 -9.74 -7.93 6.62
CA PHE A 46 -8.81 -8.95 7.10
C PHE A 46 -9.14 -9.39 8.53
N ASN A 47 -9.41 -8.44 9.43
CA ASN A 47 -9.78 -8.72 10.81
C ASN A 47 -11.11 -9.50 10.92
N GLN A 48 -12.02 -9.32 9.96
CA GLN A 48 -13.27 -10.08 9.85
C GLN A 48 -13.08 -11.48 9.25
N GLY A 49 -11.85 -11.87 8.92
CA GLY A 49 -11.53 -13.16 8.28
C GLY A 49 -11.79 -13.19 6.77
N ASN A 50 -12.23 -12.08 6.17
CA ASN A 50 -12.42 -11.97 4.72
C ASN A 50 -11.08 -11.67 4.02
N ASN A 51 -10.20 -12.67 4.01
CA ASN A 51 -8.86 -12.58 3.44
C ASN A 51 -8.88 -12.26 1.95
N ASP A 52 -9.85 -12.77 1.19
CA ASP A 52 -9.97 -12.51 -0.25
C ASP A 52 -10.36 -11.06 -0.55
N GLY A 53 -11.33 -10.52 0.20
CA GLY A 53 -11.72 -9.13 0.10
C GLY A 53 -10.59 -8.18 0.50
N ALA A 54 -9.89 -8.49 1.59
CA ALA A 54 -8.74 -7.72 2.06
C ALA A 54 -7.62 -7.70 1.01
N LEU A 55 -7.30 -8.85 0.44
CA LEU A 55 -6.23 -9.02 -0.54
C LEU A 55 -6.52 -8.26 -1.84
N ALA A 56 -7.77 -8.30 -2.32
CA ALA A 56 -8.20 -7.50 -3.46
C ALA A 56 -8.05 -5.99 -3.19
N ALA A 57 -8.47 -5.53 -2.01
CA ALA A 57 -8.36 -4.12 -1.62
C ALA A 57 -6.90 -3.67 -1.48
N TYR A 58 -6.04 -4.45 -0.83
CA TYR A 58 -4.62 -4.15 -0.71
C TYR A 58 -3.91 -4.12 -2.06
N LYS A 59 -4.20 -5.06 -2.97
CA LYS A 59 -3.61 -5.06 -4.33
C LYS A 59 -3.98 -3.82 -5.13
N GLN A 60 -5.24 -3.37 -5.04
CA GLN A 60 -5.71 -2.17 -5.72
C GLN A 60 -4.94 -0.91 -5.27
N ILE A 61 -4.59 -0.86 -3.99
CA ILE A 61 -3.79 0.24 -3.42
C ILE A 61 -2.32 0.08 -3.79
N HIS A 62 -1.75 -1.13 -3.66
CA HIS A 62 -0.34 -1.44 -3.85
C HIS A 62 0.18 -1.04 -5.23
N GLY A 63 -0.62 -1.24 -6.30
CA GLY A 63 -0.23 -0.84 -7.66
C GLY A 63 -0.02 0.67 -7.85
N ARG A 64 -0.48 1.51 -6.92
CA ARG A 64 -0.38 2.98 -6.97
C ARG A 64 0.70 3.54 -6.04
N LEU A 65 1.32 2.70 -5.21
CA LEU A 65 2.34 3.11 -4.25
C LEU A 65 3.75 2.85 -4.79
N SER A 66 4.71 3.59 -4.25
CA SER A 66 6.14 3.46 -4.57
C SER A 66 6.98 3.58 -3.29
N GLY A 67 8.19 3.03 -3.32
CA GLY A 67 9.12 3.11 -2.18
C GLY A 67 8.59 2.39 -0.94
N ASP A 68 8.84 2.99 0.23
CA ASP A 68 8.56 2.39 1.53
C ASP A 68 7.09 2.07 1.76
N ASP A 69 6.18 2.91 1.25
CA ASP A 69 4.73 2.68 1.35
C ASP A 69 4.31 1.41 0.60
N ARG A 70 4.95 1.13 -0.55
CA ARG A 70 4.69 -0.09 -1.31
C ARG A 70 5.21 -1.31 -0.57
N ALA A 71 6.41 -1.24 -0.01
CA ALA A 71 7.00 -2.33 0.78
C ALA A 71 6.15 -2.65 2.02
N ARG A 72 5.74 -1.62 2.76
CA ARG A 72 4.85 -1.74 3.94
C ARG A 72 3.53 -2.42 3.59
N LEU A 73 2.92 -2.04 2.47
CA LEU A 73 1.68 -2.66 2.02
C LEU A 73 1.90 -4.07 1.46
N GLY A 74 3.06 -4.34 0.86
CA GLY A 74 3.50 -5.67 0.45
C GLY A 74 3.53 -6.64 1.62
N GLY A 75 4.05 -6.24 2.78
CA GLY A 75 4.00 -7.04 4.00
C GLY A 75 2.57 -7.40 4.44
N LYS A 76 1.61 -6.49 4.28
CA LYS A 76 0.19 -6.79 4.57
C LYS A 76 -0.41 -7.78 3.58
N ILE A 77 -0.05 -7.68 2.30
CA ILE A 77 -0.48 -8.65 1.26
C ILE A 77 0.13 -10.03 1.55
N ALA A 78 1.42 -10.07 1.88
CA ALA A 78 2.10 -11.29 2.27
C ALA A 78 1.42 -11.94 3.48
N LEU A 79 1.08 -11.16 4.51
CA LEU A 79 0.35 -11.64 5.68
C LEU A 79 -1.01 -12.26 5.30
N CYS A 80 -1.76 -11.64 4.39
CA CYS A 80 -3.02 -12.21 3.91
C CYS A 80 -2.80 -13.58 3.23
N TYR A 81 -1.73 -13.70 2.44
CA TYR A 81 -1.39 -14.95 1.79
C TYR A 81 -0.96 -16.04 2.76
N THR A 82 -0.16 -15.71 3.78
CA THR A 82 0.24 -16.67 4.81
C THR A 82 -0.96 -17.14 5.63
N THR A 83 -1.84 -16.23 6.04
CA THR A 83 -3.07 -16.60 6.76
C THR A 83 -3.98 -17.50 5.91
N LYS A 84 -4.04 -17.30 4.59
CA LYS A 84 -4.75 -18.23 3.70
C LYS A 84 -4.06 -19.58 3.56
N ALA A 85 -2.73 -19.61 3.58
CA ALA A 85 -1.95 -20.85 3.48
C ALA A 85 -2.05 -21.71 4.75
N GLU A 86 -2.35 -21.10 5.90
CA GLU A 86 -2.52 -21.79 7.19
C GLU A 86 -3.91 -22.43 7.36
N ASP A 87 -4.82 -22.27 6.40
CA ASP A 87 -6.14 -22.91 6.44
C ASP A 87 -5.99 -24.45 6.35
N PRO A 88 -6.49 -25.20 7.36
CA PRO A 88 -6.34 -26.66 7.42
C PRO A 88 -7.07 -27.41 6.29
N GLY A 89 -7.93 -26.73 5.52
CA GLY A 89 -8.62 -27.31 4.36
C GLY A 89 -7.78 -27.40 3.08
N LEU A 90 -6.61 -26.75 3.02
CA LEU A 90 -5.80 -26.67 1.79
C LEU A 90 -4.83 -27.84 1.62
N SER A 91 -4.62 -28.25 0.37
CA SER A 91 -3.55 -29.19 0.02
C SER A 91 -2.18 -28.56 0.23
N VAL A 92 -1.18 -29.34 0.62
CA VAL A 92 0.22 -28.89 0.76
C VAL A 92 0.71 -28.16 -0.50
N LYS A 93 0.30 -28.60 -1.70
CA LYS A 93 0.65 -27.92 -2.95
C LYS A 93 0.07 -26.52 -3.05
N GLU A 94 -1.19 -26.34 -2.65
CA GLU A 94 -1.87 -25.04 -2.68
C GLU A 94 -1.29 -24.09 -1.63
N GLN A 95 -0.96 -24.61 -0.44
CA GLN A 95 -0.27 -23.86 0.60
C GLN A 95 1.09 -23.34 0.08
N VAL A 96 1.88 -24.19 -0.58
CA VAL A 96 3.17 -23.79 -1.17
C VAL A 96 2.99 -22.69 -2.23
N VAL A 97 1.95 -22.76 -3.06
CA VAL A 97 1.65 -21.69 -4.05
C VAL A 97 1.33 -20.37 -3.36
N LEU A 98 0.53 -20.39 -2.28
CA LEU A 98 0.22 -19.19 -1.51
C LEU A 98 1.45 -18.61 -0.81
N TYR A 99 2.32 -19.44 -0.25
CA TYR A 99 3.59 -18.99 0.31
C TYR A 99 4.54 -18.40 -0.75
N LYS A 100 4.59 -18.99 -1.95
CA LYS A 100 5.33 -18.40 -3.09
C LYS A 100 4.81 -17.01 -3.41
N GLN A 101 3.49 -16.83 -3.48
CA GLN A 101 2.88 -15.52 -3.69
C GLN A 101 3.20 -14.56 -2.55
N ALA A 102 3.21 -14.99 -1.28
CA ALA A 102 3.57 -14.14 -0.15
C ALA A 102 5.02 -13.61 -0.27
N LEU A 103 5.97 -14.49 -0.66
CA LEU A 103 7.38 -14.14 -0.83
C LEU A 103 7.65 -13.13 -1.96
N GLU A 104 6.78 -13.06 -2.97
CA GLU A 104 6.87 -12.04 -4.02
C GLU A 104 6.65 -10.61 -3.48
N TYR A 105 5.81 -10.46 -2.45
CA TYR A 105 5.53 -9.16 -1.84
C TYR A 105 6.45 -8.85 -0.67
N ASP A 106 6.79 -9.85 0.13
CA ASP A 106 7.69 -9.70 1.27
C ASP A 106 8.55 -10.95 1.46
N LYS A 107 9.85 -10.83 1.17
CA LYS A 107 10.81 -11.93 1.33
C LYS A 107 11.02 -12.36 2.78
N SER A 108 10.66 -11.51 3.74
CA SER A 108 10.83 -11.78 5.17
C SER A 108 9.62 -12.48 5.81
N CYS A 109 8.52 -12.68 5.07
CA CYS A 109 7.29 -13.23 5.62
C CYS A 109 7.38 -14.72 5.97
N VAL A 110 8.23 -15.50 5.29
CA VAL A 110 8.47 -16.91 5.59
C VAL A 110 9.86 -17.08 6.16
N THR A 111 9.94 -17.32 7.46
CA THR A 111 11.21 -17.57 8.18
C THR A 111 11.48 -19.04 8.44
N ASP A 112 10.50 -19.93 8.26
CA ASP A 112 10.68 -21.37 8.47
C ASP A 112 11.57 -21.97 7.35
N PRO A 113 12.77 -22.49 7.69
CA PRO A 113 13.68 -23.10 6.72
C PRO A 113 13.08 -24.33 6.01
N ARG A 114 12.10 -25.01 6.61
CA ARG A 114 11.44 -26.17 6.01
C ARG A 114 10.51 -25.76 4.88
N LEU A 115 9.74 -24.70 5.09
CA LEU A 115 8.86 -24.13 4.06
C LEU A 115 9.66 -23.56 2.90
N LEU A 116 10.77 -22.87 3.19
CA LEU A 116 11.68 -22.36 2.15
C LEU A 116 12.23 -23.50 1.27
N LYS A 117 12.67 -24.61 1.88
CA LYS A 117 13.12 -25.79 1.13
C LYS A 117 12.01 -26.45 0.31
N LEU A 118 10.77 -26.46 0.79
CA LEU A 118 9.62 -27.00 0.06
C LEU A 118 9.24 -26.12 -1.15
N ILE A 119 9.38 -24.80 -0.99
CA ILE A 119 9.16 -23.81 -2.04
C ILE A 119 10.23 -23.91 -3.13
N GLU A 120 11.51 -24.08 -2.75
CA GLU A 120 12.65 -24.25 -3.66
C GLU A 120 12.67 -25.65 -4.32
N GLY A 121 12.26 -26.70 -3.59
CA GLY A 121 12.28 -28.09 -4.08
C GLY A 121 11.06 -28.51 -4.92
N THR A 122 10.16 -27.59 -5.26
CA THR A 122 8.98 -27.85 -6.11
C THR A 122 9.18 -27.41 -7.58
N GLU A 123 10.42 -27.21 -8.01
CA GLU A 123 10.78 -27.02 -9.43
C GLU A 123 10.91 -28.34 -10.20
#